data_AF-R6QFR0-F1
#
_entry.id   AF-R6QFR0-F1
#
_cell.length_a   1.000
_cell.length_b   1.000
_cell.length_c   1.000
_cell.angle_alpha   90.00
_cell.angle_beta   90.00
_cell.angle_gamma   90.00
#
_symmetry.space_group_name_H-M   'P 1'
#
loop_
_entity.id
_entity.type
_entity.pdbx_description
1 polymer ?
#
loop_
_entity_poly.entity_id
_entity_poly.type
_entity_poly.pdbx_seq_one_letter_code
_entity_poly.pdbx_strand_id
1 'polypeptide(L)'
;MAAVAPGVSGATGLSLQQLAGALVRELRPSALLCVDSLCSSEPERLGRTLQFSDTGLCPAQPGSRKHLAAARLGVPVLAAGIPTLMEAREGKDLVVTPRELDSVIAHGAALLGSAINRALQPRLSIAQLCWLAS
;
A
#
# COMPACT_ATOMS: atom_id res chain seq x y z
N MET A 1 -3.91 -2.19 16.39
CA MET A 1 -3.18 -1.93 15.12
C MET A 1 -2.53 -0.56 15.25
N ALA A 2 -1.26 -0.43 14.90
CA ALA A 2 -0.61 0.86 14.74
C ALA A 2 -0.49 1.15 13.24
N ALA A 3 -0.73 2.39 12.83
CA ALA A 3 -0.63 2.82 11.43
C ALA A 3 0.29 4.04 11.34
N VAL A 4 1.11 4.08 10.29
CA VAL A 4 2.00 5.20 9.97
C VAL A 4 1.88 5.46 8.48
N ALA A 5 1.66 6.72 8.10
CA ALA A 5 1.66 7.17 6.71
C ALA A 5 2.93 8.01 6.46
N PRO A 6 4.04 7.39 6.02
CA PRO A 6 5.26 8.13 5.74
C PRO A 6 5.07 9.03 4.52
N GLY A 7 5.64 10.24 4.60
CA GLY A 7 5.64 11.15 3.45
C GLY A 7 6.44 10.58 2.27
N VAL A 8 6.02 10.94 1.05
CA VAL A 8 6.69 10.52 -0.20
C VAL A 8 7.95 11.32 -0.53
N SER A 9 8.14 12.47 0.11
CA SER A 9 9.14 13.48 -0.25
C SER A 9 10.54 13.23 0.28
N GLY A 10 10.79 12.16 1.03
CA GLY A 10 12.12 11.87 1.60
C GLY A 10 12.66 12.97 2.53
N ALA A 11 11.80 13.92 2.94
CA ALA A 11 12.18 15.12 3.68
C ALA A 11 12.78 14.82 5.07
N THR A 12 12.55 13.62 5.59
CA THR A 12 13.12 13.14 6.85
C THR A 12 14.57 12.67 6.74
N GLY A 13 15.11 12.53 5.52
CA GLY A 13 16.42 11.91 5.26
C GLY A 13 16.46 10.39 5.48
N LEU A 14 15.36 9.78 5.90
CA LEU A 14 15.24 8.34 6.12
C LEU A 14 14.61 7.67 4.91
N SER A 15 15.20 6.55 4.48
CA SER A 15 14.54 5.66 3.52
C SER A 15 13.34 4.95 4.17
N LEU A 16 12.38 4.53 3.33
CA LEU A 16 11.24 3.73 3.78
C LEU A 16 11.69 2.47 4.52
N GLN A 17 12.75 1.80 4.03
CA GLN A 17 13.31 0.62 4.68
C GLN A 17 13.88 0.93 6.09
N GLN A 18 14.56 2.06 6.27
CA GLN A 18 15.07 2.46 7.59
C GLN A 18 13.93 2.79 8.55
N LEU A 19 12.91 3.52 8.07
CA LEU A 19 11.73 3.84 8.88
C LEU A 19 10.97 2.58 9.29
N ALA A 20 10.67 1.70 8.33
CA ALA A 20 10.00 0.43 8.60
C ALA A 20 10.81 -0.44 9.57
N GLY A 21 12.13 -0.54 9.38
CA GLY A 21 13.02 -1.27 10.27
C GLY A 21 13.06 -0.68 11.69
N ALA A 22 13.00 0.64 11.84
CA ALA A 22 12.91 1.28 13.14
C ALA A 22 11.57 0.97 13.83
N LEU A 23 10.46 1.09 13.11
CA LEU A 23 9.13 0.79 13.63
C LEU A 23 8.98 -0.69 14.02
N VAL A 24 9.50 -1.62 13.22
CA VAL A 24 9.45 -3.05 13.55
C VAL A 24 10.26 -3.38 14.80
N ARG A 25 11.46 -2.79 14.96
CA ARG A 25 12.28 -3.00 16.16
C ARG A 25 11.62 -2.46 17.43
N GLU A 26 11.00 -1.29 17.33
CA GLU A 26 10.38 -0.62 18.47
C GLU A 26 9.04 -1.26 18.85
N LEU A 27 8.15 -1.42 17.87
CA LEU A 27 6.78 -1.88 18.11
C LEU A 27 6.65 -3.40 18.18
N ARG A 28 7.63 -4.14 17.66
CA ARG A 28 7.63 -5.62 17.56
C ARG A 28 6.30 -6.19 17.05
N PRO A 29 5.80 -5.74 15.88
CA PRO A 29 4.52 -6.21 15.36
C PRO A 29 4.60 -7.68 14.94
N SER A 30 3.47 -8.38 14.97
CA SER A 30 3.38 -9.75 14.46
C SER A 30 3.42 -9.85 12.93
N ALA A 31 3.10 -8.75 12.24
CA ALA A 31 3.19 -8.61 10.78
C ALA A 31 3.18 -7.12 10.41
N LEU A 32 3.73 -6.80 9.23
CA LEU A 32 3.64 -5.48 8.61
C LEU A 32 2.72 -5.55 7.40
N LEU A 33 1.75 -4.65 7.31
CA LEU A 33 0.92 -4.45 6.12
C LEU A 33 1.31 -3.13 5.45
N CYS A 34 1.87 -3.22 4.25
CA CYS A 34 2.20 -2.07 3.41
C CYS A 34 1.02 -1.78 2.47
N VAL A 35 0.58 -0.54 2.40
CA VAL A 35 -0.46 -0.10 1.46
C VAL A 35 0.12 0.95 0.53
N ASP A 36 0.00 0.75 -0.78
CA ASP A 36 0.53 1.66 -1.79
C ASP A 36 -0.36 1.73 -3.04
N SER A 37 -0.20 2.79 -3.83
CA SER A 37 -0.67 2.82 -5.22
C SER A 37 0.29 2.01 -6.09
N LEU A 38 -0.24 1.13 -6.94
CA LEU A 38 0.55 0.18 -7.72
C LEU A 38 0.63 0.56 -9.19
N CYS A 39 1.60 -0.03 -9.89
CA CYS A 39 1.72 0.02 -11.34
C CYS A 39 1.19 -1.29 -11.96
N SER A 40 0.54 -1.22 -13.11
CA SER A 40 0.10 -2.37 -13.89
C SER A 40 0.50 -2.26 -15.36
N SER A 41 0.75 -3.39 -16.01
CA SER A 41 0.91 -3.49 -17.47
C SER A 41 -0.40 -3.81 -18.21
N GLU A 42 -1.48 -4.04 -17.47
CA GLU A 42 -2.78 -4.50 -17.94
C GLU A 42 -3.80 -3.36 -17.80
N PRO A 43 -4.20 -2.70 -18.91
CA PRO A 43 -5.11 -1.55 -18.87
C PRO A 43 -6.43 -1.85 -18.15
N GLU A 44 -6.95 -3.06 -18.30
CA GLU A 44 -8.17 -3.57 -17.67
C GLU A 44 -8.13 -3.57 -16.14
N ARG A 45 -6.93 -3.59 -15.54
CA ARG A 45 -6.74 -3.59 -14.08
C ARG A 45 -6.63 -2.20 -13.48
N LEU A 46 -6.32 -1.20 -14.30
CA LEU A 46 -6.07 0.18 -13.88
C LEU A 46 -7.32 0.79 -13.23
N GLY A 47 -7.24 1.08 -11.94
CA GLY A 47 -8.30 1.64 -11.10
C GLY A 47 -9.46 0.69 -10.83
N ARG A 48 -9.34 -0.59 -11.18
CA ARG A 48 -10.44 -1.57 -11.16
C ARG A 48 -10.16 -2.81 -10.32
N THR A 49 -8.94 -2.95 -9.80
CA THR A 49 -8.53 -4.12 -9.02
C THR A 49 -7.85 -3.72 -7.72
N LEU A 50 -7.93 -4.61 -6.73
CA LEU A 50 -7.08 -4.61 -5.54
C LEU A 50 -6.12 -5.77 -5.66
N GLN A 51 -4.84 -5.52 -5.44
CA GLN A 51 -3.81 -6.54 -5.44
C GLN A 51 -3.34 -6.79 -4.01
N PHE A 52 -3.12 -8.05 -3.68
CA PHE A 52 -2.51 -8.50 -2.43
C PHE A 52 -1.27 -9.33 -2.72
N SER A 53 -0.29 -9.26 -1.82
CA SER A 53 0.98 -9.98 -1.94
C SER A 53 1.56 -10.27 -0.55
N ASP A 54 2.18 -11.42 -0.38
CA ASP A 54 2.97 -11.81 0.80
C ASP A 54 4.48 -11.69 0.59
N THR A 55 4.90 -11.31 -0.62
CA THR A 55 6.31 -11.03 -0.96
C THR A 55 6.78 -9.67 -0.44
N GLY A 56 5.85 -8.85 0.06
CA GLY A 56 6.07 -7.49 0.52
C GLY A 56 5.86 -6.42 -0.56
N LEU A 57 6.35 -5.21 -0.29
CA LEU A 57 6.22 -4.07 -1.20
C LEU A 57 7.40 -4.04 -2.17
N CYS A 58 7.14 -4.41 -3.43
CA CYS A 58 8.12 -4.44 -4.51
C CYS A 58 7.85 -3.29 -5.49
N PRO A 59 8.64 -2.19 -5.43
CA PRO A 59 8.55 -1.14 -6.44
C PRO A 59 8.99 -1.66 -7.82
N ALA A 60 8.49 -1.02 -8.88
CA ALA A 60 8.78 -1.41 -10.26
C ALA A 60 10.29 -1.37 -10.62
N GLN A 61 11.10 -0.59 -9.89
CA GLN A 61 12.55 -0.54 -10.03
C GLN A 61 13.23 -1.53 -9.06
N PRO A 62 13.88 -2.59 -9.56
CA PRO A 62 14.68 -3.51 -8.75
C PRO A 62 15.76 -2.77 -7.95
N GLY A 63 15.99 -3.18 -6.70
CA GLY A 63 17.01 -2.56 -5.83
C GLY A 63 16.62 -1.22 -5.20
N SER A 64 15.40 -0.73 -5.44
CA SER A 64 14.90 0.50 -4.82
C SER A 64 14.88 0.43 -3.29
N ARG A 65 15.25 1.54 -2.64
CA ARG A 65 15.18 1.73 -1.18
C ARG A 65 13.74 1.73 -0.63
N LYS A 66 12.74 1.64 -1.50
CA LYS A 66 11.33 1.43 -1.15
C LYS A 66 10.95 -0.06 -1.03
N HIS A 67 11.84 -0.99 -1.39
CA HIS A 67 11.55 -2.41 -1.28
C HIS A 67 11.48 -2.87 0.18
N LEU A 68 10.35 -3.42 0.58
CA LEU A 68 10.10 -3.97 1.92
C LEU A 68 9.74 -5.45 1.78
N ALA A 69 10.49 -6.33 2.45
CA ALA A 69 10.24 -7.77 2.40
C ALA A 69 10.56 -8.42 3.75
N ALA A 70 9.90 -9.55 4.02
CA ALA A 70 10.03 -10.29 5.27
C ALA A 70 11.49 -10.66 5.58
N ALA A 71 12.25 -11.08 4.57
CA ALA A 71 13.67 -11.45 4.71
C ALA A 71 14.54 -10.32 5.29
N ARG A 72 14.18 -9.05 5.09
CA ARG A 72 14.93 -7.90 5.61
C ARG A 72 14.40 -7.37 6.93
N LEU A 73 13.10 -7.47 7.17
CA LEU A 73 12.46 -6.89 8.36
C LEU A 73 12.28 -7.90 9.50
N GLY A 74 12.43 -9.20 9.24
CA GLY A 74 12.32 -10.25 10.27
C GLY A 74 10.89 -10.53 10.75
N VAL A 75 9.88 -9.91 10.12
CA VAL A 75 8.45 -10.13 10.36
C VAL A 75 7.75 -10.38 9.02
N PRO A 76 6.61 -11.10 8.98
CA PRO A 76 5.80 -11.21 7.76
C PRO A 76 5.47 -9.83 7.18
N VAL A 77 5.62 -9.65 5.87
CA VAL A 77 5.31 -8.38 5.18
C VAL A 77 4.27 -8.65 4.10
N LEU A 78 3.06 -8.19 4.35
CA LEU A 78 1.98 -8.18 3.37
C LEU A 78 1.96 -6.83 2.65
N ALA A 79 1.61 -6.83 1.37
CA ALA A 79 1.35 -5.62 0.60
C ALA A 79 -0.05 -5.67 0.00
N ALA A 80 -0.73 -4.52 -0.01
CA ALA A 80 -2.01 -4.34 -0.66
C ALA A 80 -2.04 -3.02 -1.43
N GLY A 81 -2.79 -2.94 -2.52
CA GLY A 81 -2.87 -1.69 -3.27
C GLY A 81 -3.78 -1.73 -4.48
N ILE A 82 -4.06 -0.53 -5.01
CA ILE A 82 -4.86 -0.33 -6.23
C ILE A 82 -3.88 0.01 -7.35
N PRO A 83 -3.92 -0.66 -8.51
CA PRO A 83 -3.13 -0.23 -9.65
C PRO A 83 -3.69 1.09 -10.21
N THR A 84 -2.96 2.18 -10.08
CA THR A 84 -3.41 3.52 -10.53
C THR A 84 -2.46 4.15 -11.54
N LEU A 85 -1.34 3.50 -11.80
CA LEU A 85 -0.37 3.90 -12.80
C LEU A 85 -0.14 2.74 -13.78
N MET A 86 0.14 3.08 -15.02
CA MET A 86 0.68 2.15 -16.01
C MET A 86 1.65 2.91 -16.91
N GLU A 87 2.68 2.22 -17.40
CA GLU A 87 3.58 2.79 -18.41
C GLU A 87 2.81 3.04 -19.71
N ALA A 88 2.99 4.22 -20.31
CA ALA A 88 2.44 4.48 -21.62
C ALA A 88 3.17 3.65 -22.68
N ARG A 89 2.45 3.19 -23.70
CA ARG A 89 3.05 2.48 -24.83
C ARG A 89 3.89 3.41 -25.72
N GLU A 90 3.54 4.69 -25.73
CA GLU A 90 4.17 5.74 -26.52
C GLU A 90 4.84 6.73 -25.57
N GLY A 91 6.17 6.84 -25.61
CA GLY A 91 6.95 7.73 -24.74
C GLY A 91 7.42 7.05 -23.44
N LYS A 92 8.75 6.90 -23.30
CA LYS A 92 9.40 6.21 -22.17
C LYS A 92 9.22 6.91 -20.81
N ASP A 93 8.84 8.18 -20.81
CA ASP A 93 8.68 9.00 -19.61
C ASP A 93 7.21 9.37 -19.35
N LEU A 94 6.27 8.68 -20.03
CA LEU A 94 4.85 8.93 -19.89
C LEU A 94 4.18 7.81 -19.10
N VAL A 95 3.35 8.22 -18.15
CA VAL A 95 2.49 7.33 -17.37
C VAL A 95 1.03 7.62 -17.69
N VAL A 96 0.20 6.58 -17.64
CA VAL A 96 -1.25 6.68 -17.77
C VAL A 96 -1.88 6.47 -16.40
N THR A 97 -2.78 7.37 -16.04
CA THR A 97 -3.61 7.30 -14.83
C THR A 97 -5.09 7.29 -15.23
N PRO A 98 -5.98 6.73 -14.39
CA PRO A 98 -7.42 6.94 -14.54
C PRO A 98 -7.74 8.43 -14.55
N ARG A 99 -8.70 8.83 -15.40
CA ARG A 99 -9.19 10.23 -15.43
C ARG A 99 -9.71 10.69 -14.07
N GLU A 100 -10.39 9.80 -13.35
CA GLU A 100 -10.95 10.05 -12.02
C GLU A 100 -10.04 9.47 -10.92
N LEU A 101 -8.73 9.70 -11.02
CA LEU A 101 -7.71 9.14 -10.12
C LEU A 101 -8.05 9.34 -8.64
N ASP A 102 -8.44 10.55 -8.25
CA ASP A 102 -8.75 10.87 -6.84
C ASP A 102 -9.93 10.05 -6.33
N SER A 103 -10.97 9.85 -7.15
CA SER A 103 -12.14 9.03 -6.82
C SER A 103 -11.76 7.56 -6.66
N VAL A 104 -10.94 7.03 -7.57
CA VAL A 104 -10.42 5.66 -7.51
C VAL A 104 -9.62 5.43 -6.23
N ILE A 105 -8.72 6.36 -5.89
CA ILE A 105 -7.93 6.30 -4.66
C ILE A 105 -8.81 6.39 -3.43
N ALA A 106 -9.73 7.35 -3.37
CA ALA A 106 -10.63 7.53 -2.23
C ALA A 106 -11.50 6.27 -2.00
N HIS A 107 -12.10 5.75 -3.06
CA HIS A 107 -12.94 4.56 -2.98
C HIS A 107 -12.15 3.32 -2.57
N GLY A 108 -11.00 3.07 -3.20
CA GLY A 108 -10.19 1.90 -2.87
C GLY A 108 -9.51 2.01 -1.49
N ALA A 109 -9.16 3.21 -1.03
CA ALA A 109 -8.68 3.43 0.34
C ALA A 109 -9.79 3.13 1.37
N ALA A 110 -11.03 3.58 1.11
CA ALA A 110 -12.17 3.27 1.96
C ALA A 110 -12.45 1.75 2.00
N LEU A 111 -12.38 1.07 0.85
CA LEU A 111 -12.55 -0.38 0.75
C LEU A 111 -11.45 -1.14 1.51
N LEU A 112 -10.18 -0.81 1.28
CA LEU A 112 -9.04 -1.45 1.97
C LEU A 112 -9.10 -1.20 3.47
N GLY A 113 -9.34 0.05 3.89
CA GLY A 113 -9.47 0.41 5.30
C GLY A 113 -10.60 -0.35 6.00
N SER A 114 -11.77 -0.42 5.34
CA SER A 114 -12.92 -1.19 5.85
C SER A 114 -12.62 -2.68 5.94
N ALA A 115 -11.96 -3.25 4.93
CA ALA A 115 -11.59 -4.67 4.92
C ALA A 115 -10.58 -5.00 6.03
N ILE A 116 -9.56 -4.16 6.22
CA ILE A 116 -8.57 -4.31 7.29
C ILE A 116 -9.24 -4.20 8.66
N ASN A 117 -10.07 -3.18 8.87
CA ASN A 117 -10.80 -3.02 10.13
C ASN A 117 -11.72 -4.22 10.40
N ARG A 118 -12.43 -4.71 9.38
CA ARG A 118 -13.28 -5.91 9.49
C ARG A 118 -12.48 -7.15 9.87
N ALA A 119 -11.31 -7.35 9.25
CA ALA A 119 -10.44 -8.50 9.51
C ALA A 119 -9.86 -8.47 10.93
N LEU A 120 -9.45 -7.29 11.40
CA LEU A 120 -8.83 -7.13 12.72
C LEU A 120 -9.84 -6.96 13.86
N GLN A 121 -11.09 -6.59 13.56
CA GLN A 121 -12.16 -6.36 14.53
C GLN A 121 -13.39 -7.21 14.18
N PRO A 122 -13.28 -8.56 14.22
CA PRO A 122 -14.34 -9.45 13.74
C PRO A 122 -15.65 -9.36 14.55
N ARG A 123 -15.61 -8.76 15.74
CA ARG A 123 -16.78 -8.59 16.63
C ARG A 123 -17.61 -7.34 16.35
N LEU A 124 -17.10 -6.40 15.55
CA LEU A 124 -17.86 -5.20 15.19
C LEU A 124 -18.73 -5.48 13.96
N SER A 125 -19.96 -4.97 14.00
CA SER A 125 -20.85 -4.94 12.85
C SER A 125 -20.34 -3.97 11.78
N ILE A 126 -20.81 -4.13 10.53
CA ILE A 126 -20.46 -3.23 9.43
C ILE A 126 -20.82 -1.78 9.77
N ALA A 127 -22.00 -1.56 10.38
CA ALA A 127 -22.42 -0.22 10.79
C ALA A 127 -21.43 0.41 11.77
N GLN A 128 -20.97 -0.34 12.78
CA GLN A 128 -19.98 0.14 13.75
C GLN A 128 -18.61 0.40 13.11
N LEU A 129 -18.23 -0.38 12.11
CA LEU A 129 -16.99 -0.16 11.36
C LEU A 129 -17.08 1.10 10.49
N CYS A 130 -18.24 1.39 9.88
CA CYS A 130 -18.45 2.62 9.11
C CYS A 130 -18.26 3.87 9.99
N TRP A 131 -18.71 3.84 11.25
CA TRP A 131 -18.48 4.94 12.20
C TRP A 131 -17.00 5.21 12.49
N LEU A 132 -16.12 4.21 12.38
CA LEU A 132 -14.67 4.37 12.61
C LEU A 132 -13.92 4.94 11.40
N ALA A 133 -14.54 4.90 10.22
CA ALA A 133 -13.94 5.35 8.95
C ALA A 133 -14.52 6.68 8.45
N SER A 134 -15.45 7.28 9.23
CA SER A 134 -16.11 8.56 8.94
C SER A 134 -15.30 9.75 9.46
#